data_AF-A0AAW6KGC9-F1
#
_entry.id   AF-A0AAW6KGC9-F1
#
_cell.length_a   1.000
_cell.length_b   1.000
_cell.length_c   1.000
_cell.angle_alpha   90.00
_cell.angle_beta   90.00
_cell.angle_gamma   90.00
#
_symmetry.space_group_name_H-M   'P 1'
#
loop_
_entity.id
_entity.type
_entity.pdbx_description
1 polymer ?
#
loop_
_entity_poly.entity_id
_entity_poly.type
_entity_poly.pdbx_seq_one_letter_code
_entity_poly.pdbx_strand_id
1 'polypeptide(L)'
;MARYPYRKAGNTWDRIFRNNYNQNLSDIESDIKDANSALDNHKTSKTAHTSEQIDHGGFSVANRIKNLYSRFANLVLNHDGTSIKEVVDIRVATDGSIHLTAKDRLDYDYNKIIDRIQWVSVKEYGALGDGETDDTAAIQSALDARPNASKMHFVRFPPGTYKVTTSLRVDSNTYLWMDGATVGRFSQHNATIFVLYRDGVVTPGYSGVSNVIFDGGTIEGNSHLYTGGFTLLTSPHASNIMIKNVTFKNVRDNHAIDLPGSKDVYIKNCFFLGQETSDSRFYAEAIQLDTAKSGSYGTIDSGNLDGTVTKNVTVENCYFGASAEMGAFHAGVGSHSAVTGKFYENIKVINNTFEGMRYYSVKPMKWRGVVVSGNRFLNTYGGVYVAPIPDGQLYDLGGTKVTYETGSDVVINANTFENMGEKAIYVLGRKEIYQQDVTISNNIVSGTADGKKGIFIRYADGVNISNHQSKNTGSQAIYAEFSKNISTSGGEVKTTKTDGIKLNAVKQANINNVSIQDTGTHGIMTHGGCSGIDLKYNKITDPSQSSAGGFDGIYMSNDTTDSSLIANKIRSSKKAPRRGIWVTETCDNIVAFGNDTRCRAVEADSYRNSATNKIETSGNV
;
A
#
# COMPACT_ATOMS: atom_id res chain seq x y z
N MET A 1 -29.72 29.50 19.87
CA MET A 1 -29.33 29.58 21.30
C MET A 1 -30.59 29.47 22.13
N ALA A 2 -30.54 28.79 23.28
CA ALA A 2 -31.66 28.73 24.20
C ALA A 2 -32.03 30.14 24.66
N ARG A 3 -33.31 30.50 24.58
CA ARG A 3 -33.79 31.82 24.97
C ARG A 3 -33.92 31.93 26.48
N TYR A 4 -34.12 30.79 27.14
CA TYR A 4 -34.23 30.68 28.58
C TYR A 4 -32.94 30.10 29.21
N PRO A 5 -32.49 30.66 30.35
CA PRO A 5 -31.31 30.17 31.03
C PRO A 5 -31.62 28.89 31.83
N TYR A 6 -31.12 27.75 31.36
CA TYR A 6 -31.28 26.49 32.10
C TYR A 6 -30.49 26.51 33.41
N ARG A 7 -31.16 26.15 34.50
CA ARG A 7 -30.61 26.17 35.86
C ARG A 7 -29.84 24.89 36.13
N LYS A 8 -28.66 25.01 36.74
CA LYS A 8 -27.88 23.84 37.18
C LYS A 8 -28.65 23.12 38.29
N ALA A 9 -28.96 21.84 38.08
CA ALA A 9 -29.55 21.00 39.11
C ALA A 9 -28.47 20.69 40.17
N GLY A 10 -28.81 20.80 41.46
CA GLY A 10 -27.88 20.50 42.56
C GLY A 10 -27.59 18.99 42.67
N ASN A 11 -26.66 18.62 43.55
CA ASN A 11 -26.27 17.21 43.74
C ASN A 11 -27.19 16.43 44.71
N THR A 12 -28.19 17.09 45.30
CA THR A 12 -29.07 16.54 46.33
C THR A 12 -30.53 16.62 45.86
N TRP A 13 -31.30 15.52 45.98
CA TRP A 13 -32.69 15.43 45.51
C TRP A 13 -33.70 16.11 46.46
N ASP A 14 -33.53 17.41 46.64
CA ASP A 14 -34.35 18.25 47.53
C ASP A 14 -35.44 19.04 46.77
N ARG A 15 -36.18 19.87 47.50
CA ARG A 15 -37.24 20.72 46.93
C ARG A 15 -36.69 21.69 45.86
N ILE A 16 -35.46 22.18 46.05
CA ILE A 16 -34.83 23.15 45.14
C ILE A 16 -34.46 22.44 43.83
N PHE A 17 -33.91 21.24 43.90
CA PHE A 17 -33.63 20.40 42.74
C PHE A 17 -34.89 20.17 41.90
N ARG A 18 -35.98 19.71 42.52
CA ARG A 18 -37.22 19.38 41.79
C ARG A 18 -37.85 20.60 41.13
N ASN A 19 -37.83 21.74 41.82
CA ASN A 19 -38.34 22.99 41.27
C ASN A 19 -37.49 23.47 40.08
N ASN A 20 -36.17 23.37 40.18
CA ASN A 20 -35.26 23.75 39.08
C ASN A 20 -35.39 22.78 37.88
N TYR A 21 -35.49 21.48 38.13
CA TYR A 21 -35.67 20.47 37.08
C TYR A 21 -36.99 20.66 36.33
N ASN A 22 -38.11 20.82 37.06
CA ASN A 22 -39.42 21.07 36.45
C ASN A 22 -39.45 22.40 35.67
N GLN A 23 -38.80 23.44 36.20
CA GLN A 23 -38.69 24.69 35.46
C GLN A 23 -37.88 24.51 34.17
N ASN A 24 -36.74 23.83 34.21
CA ASN A 24 -35.94 23.58 33.01
C ASN A 24 -36.73 22.80 31.95
N LEU A 25 -37.53 21.81 32.33
CA LEU A 25 -38.40 21.08 31.39
C LEU A 25 -39.43 22.02 30.73
N SER A 26 -40.05 22.91 31.50
CA SER A 26 -40.97 23.93 30.99
C SER A 26 -40.28 24.93 30.05
N ASP A 27 -39.06 25.34 30.38
CA ASP A 27 -38.26 26.28 29.59
C ASP A 27 -37.81 25.62 28.28
N ILE A 28 -37.40 24.35 28.31
CA ILE A 28 -37.06 23.54 27.13
C ILE A 28 -38.29 23.39 26.21
N GLU A 29 -39.46 23.06 26.76
CA GLU A 29 -40.69 22.96 25.96
C GLU A 29 -41.02 24.29 25.27
N SER A 30 -40.82 25.41 25.99
CA SER A 30 -41.05 26.76 25.45
C SER A 30 -40.06 27.10 24.34
N ASP A 31 -38.76 26.82 24.52
CA ASP A 31 -37.74 26.99 23.48
C ASP A 31 -38.06 26.15 22.22
N ILE A 32 -38.53 24.91 22.38
CA ILE A 32 -38.93 24.05 21.25
C ILE A 32 -40.14 24.62 20.52
N LYS A 33 -41.17 25.10 21.24
CA LYS A 33 -42.35 25.74 20.64
C LYS A 33 -42.00 27.01 19.90
N ASP A 34 -41.12 27.85 20.47
CA ASP A 34 -40.63 29.07 19.82
C ASP A 34 -39.87 28.73 18.52
N ALA A 35 -39.00 27.71 18.54
CA ALA A 35 -38.27 27.27 17.37
C ALA A 35 -39.19 26.73 16.27
N ASN A 36 -40.18 25.89 16.61
CA ASN A 36 -41.16 25.40 15.66
C ASN A 36 -42.01 26.53 15.07
N SER A 37 -42.44 27.48 15.91
CA SER A 37 -43.21 28.65 15.46
C SER A 37 -42.38 29.53 14.53
N ALA A 38 -41.10 29.76 14.85
CA ALA A 38 -40.18 30.49 13.98
C ALA A 38 -39.98 29.77 12.63
N LEU A 39 -39.89 28.44 12.63
CA LEU A 39 -39.78 27.63 11.42
C LEU A 39 -41.05 27.68 10.56
N ASP A 40 -42.23 27.56 11.16
CA ASP A 40 -43.50 27.63 10.43
C ASP A 40 -43.77 29.03 9.87
N ASN A 41 -43.38 30.08 10.61
CA ASN A 41 -43.35 31.44 10.12
C ASN A 41 -42.35 31.60 8.95
N HIS A 42 -41.19 30.95 9.01
CA HIS A 42 -40.21 30.98 7.93
C HIS A 42 -40.74 30.26 6.67
N LYS A 43 -41.40 29.10 6.80
CA LYS A 43 -42.00 28.34 5.69
C LYS A 43 -43.05 29.13 4.92
N THR A 44 -43.80 29.97 5.63
CA THR A 44 -44.89 30.77 5.06
C THR A 44 -44.49 32.22 4.76
N SER A 45 -43.25 32.60 5.08
CA SER A 45 -42.72 33.94 4.82
C SER A 45 -42.66 34.21 3.32
N LYS A 46 -43.19 35.36 2.91
CA LYS A 46 -43.08 35.84 1.52
C LYS A 46 -41.64 36.17 1.12
N THR A 47 -40.78 36.47 2.09
CA THR A 47 -39.37 36.80 1.90
C THR A 47 -38.54 36.09 2.96
N ALA A 48 -38.42 34.76 2.82
CA ALA A 48 -37.63 33.92 3.72
C ALA A 48 -36.12 34.17 3.59
N HIS A 49 -35.66 34.49 2.37
CA HIS A 49 -34.26 34.73 2.06
C HIS A 49 -34.11 35.98 1.20
N THR A 50 -33.00 36.70 1.37
CA THR A 50 -32.60 37.74 0.41
C THR A 50 -32.01 37.09 -0.83
N SER A 51 -31.98 37.83 -1.95
CA SER A 51 -31.36 37.38 -3.20
C SER A 51 -29.87 37.05 -3.06
N GLU A 52 -29.19 37.63 -2.06
CA GLU A 52 -27.79 37.40 -1.72
C GLU A 52 -27.57 36.01 -1.09
N GLN A 53 -28.58 35.47 -0.41
CA GLN A 53 -28.50 34.20 0.33
C GLN A 53 -28.84 32.97 -0.53
N ILE A 54 -29.33 33.18 -1.76
CA ILE A 54 -29.75 32.10 -2.66
C ILE A 54 -28.61 31.81 -3.64
N ASP A 55 -28.00 30.63 -3.54
CA ASP A 55 -27.00 30.15 -4.52
C ASP A 55 -27.65 29.80 -5.87
N HIS A 56 -26.96 30.16 -6.94
CA HIS A 56 -27.35 29.90 -8.32
C HIS A 56 -26.11 29.54 -9.14
N GLY A 57 -25.62 28.30 -8.96
CA GLY A 57 -24.49 27.77 -9.72
C GLY A 57 -23.15 28.40 -9.32
N GLY A 58 -22.94 28.64 -8.03
CA GLY A 58 -21.72 29.24 -7.47
C GLY A 58 -21.73 30.77 -7.38
N PHE A 59 -22.84 31.42 -7.72
CA PHE A 59 -23.07 32.86 -7.57
C PHE A 59 -24.41 33.11 -6.87
N SER A 60 -24.56 34.20 -6.12
CA SER A 60 -25.87 34.56 -5.56
C SER A 60 -26.84 35.05 -6.65
N VAL A 61 -28.14 34.87 -6.43
CA VAL A 61 -29.19 35.43 -7.32
C VAL A 61 -29.04 36.94 -7.48
N ALA A 62 -28.71 37.65 -6.39
CA ALA A 62 -28.44 39.09 -6.44
C ALA A 62 -27.31 39.46 -7.40
N ASN A 63 -26.19 38.72 -7.36
CA ASN A 63 -25.08 38.92 -8.28
C ASN A 63 -25.52 38.71 -9.73
N ARG A 64 -26.28 37.66 -10.03
CA ARG A 64 -26.74 37.37 -11.39
C ARG A 64 -27.68 38.44 -11.93
N ILE A 65 -28.60 38.95 -11.10
CA ILE A 65 -29.50 40.05 -11.47
C ILE A 65 -28.68 41.31 -11.76
N LYS A 66 -27.75 41.67 -10.87
CA LYS A 66 -26.86 42.82 -11.06
C LYS A 66 -26.05 42.69 -12.34
N ASN A 67 -25.47 41.52 -12.59
CA ASN A 67 -24.68 41.25 -13.80
C ASN A 67 -25.53 41.41 -15.07
N LEU A 68 -26.74 40.84 -15.11
CA LEU A 68 -27.66 40.98 -16.23
C LEU A 68 -28.08 42.43 -16.44
N TYR A 69 -28.44 43.14 -15.36
CA TYR A 69 -28.80 44.55 -15.43
C TYR A 69 -27.65 45.39 -16.01
N SER A 70 -26.43 45.18 -15.52
CA SER A 70 -25.24 45.88 -16.03
C SER A 70 -24.96 45.56 -17.49
N ARG A 71 -25.16 44.30 -17.93
CA ARG A 71 -25.05 43.89 -19.34
C ARG A 71 -26.06 44.62 -20.22
N PHE A 72 -27.32 44.64 -19.81
CA PHE A 72 -28.36 45.38 -20.53
C PHE A 72 -28.09 46.90 -20.56
N ALA A 73 -27.72 47.49 -19.42
CA ALA A 73 -27.41 48.91 -19.33
C ALA A 73 -26.22 49.27 -20.23
N ASN A 74 -25.17 48.45 -20.21
CA ASN A 74 -23.99 48.64 -21.05
C ASN A 74 -24.34 48.56 -22.55
N LEU A 75 -25.16 47.57 -22.94
CA LEU A 75 -25.66 47.42 -24.31
C LEU A 75 -26.53 48.58 -24.78
N VAL A 76 -27.29 49.21 -23.90
CA VAL A 76 -28.19 50.32 -24.24
C VAL A 76 -27.43 51.65 -24.28
N LEU A 77 -26.59 51.93 -23.28
CA LEU A 77 -25.93 53.22 -23.11
C LEU A 77 -24.74 53.41 -24.05
N ASN A 78 -24.05 52.34 -24.45
CA ASN A 78 -22.85 52.41 -25.29
C ASN A 78 -23.12 51.98 -26.74
N HIS A 79 -24.39 52.00 -27.17
CA HIS A 79 -24.77 51.71 -28.54
C HIS A 79 -24.79 52.97 -29.39
N ASP A 80 -23.72 53.19 -30.16
CA ASP A 80 -23.61 54.30 -31.12
C ASP A 80 -24.14 53.95 -32.53
N GLY A 81 -24.65 52.74 -32.74
CA GLY A 81 -25.13 52.25 -34.03
C GLY A 81 -24.03 51.72 -34.97
N THR A 82 -22.77 51.84 -34.59
CA THR A 82 -21.60 51.34 -35.33
C THR A 82 -20.85 50.22 -34.60
N SER A 83 -21.03 50.12 -33.28
CA SER A 83 -20.42 49.12 -32.41
C SER A 83 -21.06 47.73 -32.52
N ILE A 84 -20.24 46.68 -32.48
CA ILE A 84 -20.70 45.29 -32.41
C ILE A 84 -21.25 45.02 -31.01
N LYS A 85 -22.55 44.70 -30.89
CA LYS A 85 -23.23 44.54 -29.58
C LYS A 85 -22.56 43.50 -28.67
N GLU A 86 -22.05 42.42 -29.25
CA GLU A 86 -21.31 41.38 -28.50
C GLU A 86 -20.04 41.94 -27.84
N VAL A 87 -19.35 42.89 -28.48
CA VAL A 87 -18.14 43.56 -27.97
C VAL A 87 -18.46 44.58 -26.88
N VAL A 88 -19.69 45.09 -26.84
CA VAL A 88 -20.16 45.93 -25.73
C VAL A 88 -20.52 45.04 -24.55
N ASP A 89 -21.31 43.99 -24.77
CA ASP A 89 -21.75 43.06 -23.71
C ASP A 89 -20.60 42.41 -22.92
N ILE A 90 -19.53 41.98 -23.61
CA ILE A 90 -18.37 41.31 -22.99
C ILE A 90 -17.63 42.19 -21.96
N ARG A 91 -17.82 43.52 -21.97
CA ARG A 91 -17.13 44.44 -21.05
C ARG A 91 -17.70 44.44 -19.63
N VAL A 92 -18.74 43.65 -19.37
CA VAL A 92 -19.28 43.46 -18.02
C VAL A 92 -18.59 42.29 -17.33
N ALA A 93 -17.89 42.58 -16.22
CA ALA A 93 -17.20 41.57 -15.42
C ALA A 93 -18.19 40.72 -14.61
N THR A 94 -17.69 39.63 -14.03
CA THR A 94 -18.52 38.66 -13.27
C THR A 94 -19.26 39.25 -12.05
N ASP A 95 -18.79 40.38 -11.50
CA ASP A 95 -19.42 41.10 -10.40
C ASP A 95 -20.41 42.20 -10.82
N GLY A 96 -20.61 42.36 -12.14
CA GLY A 96 -21.48 43.36 -12.73
C GLY A 96 -20.87 44.75 -12.90
N SER A 97 -19.56 44.93 -12.69
CA SER A 97 -18.87 46.16 -13.08
C SER A 97 -18.70 46.25 -14.61
N ILE A 98 -18.77 47.46 -15.14
CA ILE A 98 -18.66 47.75 -16.58
C ILE A 98 -17.27 48.33 -16.85
N HIS A 99 -16.56 47.80 -17.85
CA HIS A 99 -15.22 48.24 -18.24
C HIS A 99 -15.21 48.97 -19.59
N LEU A 100 -14.18 49.80 -19.81
CA LEU A 100 -14.03 50.60 -21.03
C LEU A 100 -13.84 49.72 -22.26
N THR A 101 -13.03 48.66 -22.16
CA THR A 101 -12.81 47.68 -23.24
C THR A 101 -12.99 46.25 -22.75
N ALA A 102 -13.11 45.31 -23.70
CA ALA A 102 -13.14 43.88 -23.39
C ALA A 102 -11.83 43.40 -22.72
N LYS A 103 -10.70 44.01 -23.12
CA LYS A 103 -9.38 43.72 -22.55
C LYS A 103 -9.30 44.12 -21.07
N ASP A 104 -9.81 45.31 -20.72
CA ASP A 104 -9.81 45.79 -19.33
C ASP A 104 -10.62 44.86 -18.41
N ARG A 105 -11.77 44.38 -18.89
CA ARG A 105 -12.58 43.37 -18.19
C ARG A 105 -11.85 42.03 -18.07
N LEU A 106 -11.16 41.60 -19.13
CA LEU A 106 -10.39 40.35 -19.10
C LEU A 106 -9.27 40.43 -18.08
N ASP A 107 -8.51 41.53 -18.08
CA ASP A 107 -7.43 41.78 -17.11
C ASP A 107 -7.98 41.83 -15.69
N TYR A 108 -9.14 42.48 -15.47
CA TYR A 108 -9.79 42.55 -14.17
C TYR A 108 -10.20 41.18 -13.63
N ASP A 109 -10.93 40.38 -14.41
CA ASP A 109 -11.37 39.04 -13.98
C ASP A 109 -10.17 38.09 -13.88
N TYR A 110 -9.17 38.21 -14.77
CA TYR A 110 -7.93 37.43 -14.71
C TYR A 110 -7.14 37.74 -13.44
N ASN A 111 -6.98 39.02 -13.08
CA ASN A 111 -6.34 39.43 -11.83
C ASN A 111 -7.11 38.91 -10.61
N LYS A 112 -8.46 38.94 -10.62
CA LYS A 112 -9.26 38.31 -9.57
C LYS A 112 -9.08 36.79 -9.49
N ILE A 113 -8.80 36.12 -10.60
CA ILE A 113 -8.50 34.68 -10.63
C ILE A 113 -7.08 34.41 -10.11
N ILE A 114 -6.10 35.22 -10.50
CA ILE A 114 -4.72 35.15 -9.97
C ILE A 114 -4.71 35.42 -8.46
N ASP A 115 -5.44 36.43 -7.99
CA ASP A 115 -5.62 36.70 -6.55
C ASP A 115 -6.29 35.53 -5.81
N ARG A 116 -7.07 34.71 -6.52
CA ARG A 116 -7.71 33.50 -5.95
C ARG A 116 -6.82 32.27 -5.98
N ILE A 117 -5.82 32.20 -6.88
CA ILE A 117 -4.86 31.11 -7.01
C ILE A 117 -3.45 31.73 -6.99
N GLN A 118 -3.05 32.24 -5.82
CA GLN A 118 -1.74 32.82 -5.65
C GLN A 118 -0.71 31.70 -5.53
N TRP A 119 -0.05 31.37 -6.64
CA TRP A 119 1.17 30.57 -6.60
C TRP A 119 2.29 31.40 -6.02
N VAL A 120 3.00 30.82 -5.05
CA VAL A 120 4.21 31.37 -4.47
C VAL A 120 5.39 30.67 -5.12
N SER A 121 6.17 31.39 -5.90
CA SER A 121 7.35 30.83 -6.54
C SER A 121 8.54 30.91 -5.59
N VAL A 122 9.30 29.82 -5.42
CA VAL A 122 10.53 29.86 -4.60
C VAL A 122 11.54 30.90 -5.08
N LYS A 123 11.51 31.26 -6.37
CA LYS A 123 12.39 32.30 -6.94
C LYS A 123 12.02 33.73 -6.49
N GLU A 124 10.77 33.96 -6.10
CA GLU A 124 10.34 35.26 -5.53
C GLU A 124 10.98 35.52 -4.16
N TYR A 125 11.47 34.46 -3.51
CA TYR A 125 12.14 34.49 -2.21
C TYR A 125 13.66 34.35 -2.33
N GLY A 126 14.20 34.45 -3.57
CA GLY A 126 15.63 34.48 -3.85
C GLY A 126 16.26 33.14 -4.20
N ALA A 127 15.48 32.06 -4.37
CA ALA A 127 16.04 30.78 -4.81
C ALA A 127 16.53 30.90 -6.27
N LEU A 128 17.76 30.49 -6.54
CA LEU A 128 18.36 30.58 -7.88
C LEU A 128 18.07 29.34 -8.71
N GLY A 129 18.14 28.16 -8.10
CA GLY A 129 17.97 26.88 -8.79
C GLY A 129 19.14 26.56 -9.73
N ASP A 130 20.37 26.92 -9.36
CA ASP A 130 21.60 26.74 -10.15
C ASP A 130 22.44 25.51 -9.77
N GLY A 131 22.08 24.80 -8.69
CA GLY A 131 22.77 23.63 -8.14
C GLY A 131 23.94 23.94 -7.21
N GLU A 132 24.34 25.21 -7.08
CA GLU A 132 25.53 25.65 -6.34
C GLU A 132 25.15 26.48 -5.11
N THR A 133 24.23 27.43 -5.32
CA THR A 133 23.69 28.32 -4.30
C THR A 133 22.83 27.52 -3.32
N ASP A 134 23.05 27.74 -2.03
CA ASP A 134 22.20 27.14 -1.01
C ASP A 134 20.83 27.85 -0.98
N ASP A 135 19.86 27.23 -1.63
CA ASP A 135 18.50 27.75 -1.78
C ASP A 135 17.61 27.45 -0.55
N THR A 136 18.15 26.81 0.51
CA THR A 136 17.36 26.32 1.65
C THR A 136 16.51 27.42 2.29
N ALA A 137 17.12 28.58 2.61
CA ALA A 137 16.43 29.67 3.29
C ALA A 137 15.34 30.32 2.41
N ALA A 138 15.61 30.47 1.11
CA ALA A 138 14.65 31.01 0.15
C ALA A 138 13.44 30.09 -0.01
N ILE A 139 13.69 28.78 -0.16
CA ILE A 139 12.63 27.78 -0.28
C ILE A 139 11.81 27.70 1.01
N GLN A 140 12.46 27.69 2.18
CA GLN A 140 11.74 27.69 3.45
C GLN A 140 10.88 28.95 3.60
N SER A 141 11.39 30.12 3.22
CA SER A 141 10.61 31.36 3.25
C SER A 141 9.37 31.30 2.35
N ALA A 142 9.46 30.68 1.17
CA ALA A 142 8.32 30.48 0.28
C ALA A 142 7.29 29.47 0.86
N LEU A 143 7.76 28.41 1.53
CA LEU A 143 6.91 27.45 2.25
C LEU A 143 6.18 28.13 3.44
N ASP A 144 6.87 29.03 4.13
CA ASP A 144 6.35 29.75 5.30
C ASP A 144 5.40 30.89 4.93
N ALA A 145 5.49 31.42 3.70
CA ALA A 145 4.71 32.56 3.21
C ALA A 145 3.24 32.23 2.90
N ARG A 146 2.56 31.57 3.85
CA ARG A 146 1.14 31.27 3.78
C ARG A 146 0.30 32.40 4.38
N PRO A 147 -0.56 33.08 3.61
CA PRO A 147 -1.41 34.14 4.17
C PRO A 147 -2.52 33.58 5.08
N ASN A 148 -2.96 32.35 4.84
CA ASN A 148 -4.05 31.71 5.58
C ASN A 148 -3.81 30.19 5.70
N ALA A 149 -3.54 29.72 6.91
CA ALA A 149 -3.26 28.32 7.20
C ALA A 149 -4.45 27.36 6.95
N SER A 150 -5.66 27.88 6.81
CA SER A 150 -6.88 27.10 6.51
C SER A 150 -7.14 26.95 5.00
N LYS A 151 -6.35 27.62 4.14
CA LYS A 151 -6.44 27.48 2.67
C LYS A 151 -5.24 26.69 2.15
N MET A 152 -5.41 26.11 0.98
CA MET A 152 -4.30 25.48 0.26
C MET A 152 -3.26 26.54 -0.12
N HIS A 153 -2.00 26.30 0.25
CA HIS A 153 -0.82 27.07 -0.10
C HIS A 153 -0.17 26.44 -1.33
N PHE A 154 -0.13 27.16 -2.45
CA PHE A 154 0.40 26.64 -3.71
C PHE A 154 1.83 27.14 -3.91
N VAL A 155 2.81 26.26 -3.74
CA VAL A 155 4.23 26.58 -3.89
C VAL A 155 4.76 25.98 -5.18
N ARG A 156 5.35 26.83 -6.02
CA ARG A 156 5.95 26.42 -7.30
C ARG A 156 7.47 26.43 -7.20
N PHE A 157 8.07 25.37 -7.71
CA PHE A 157 9.50 25.28 -8.02
C PHE A 157 9.63 25.34 -9.55
N PRO A 158 10.00 26.50 -10.13
CA PRO A 158 10.33 26.56 -11.54
C PRO A 158 11.46 25.57 -11.90
N PRO A 159 11.64 25.20 -13.18
CA PRO A 159 12.73 24.32 -13.57
C PRO A 159 14.10 24.85 -13.11
N GLY A 160 14.92 23.95 -12.58
CA GLY A 160 16.20 24.28 -11.96
C GLY A 160 16.67 23.22 -10.97
N THR A 161 17.89 23.38 -10.48
CA THR A 161 18.51 22.50 -9.49
C THR A 161 18.67 23.26 -8.18
N TYR A 162 17.92 22.87 -7.17
CA TYR A 162 17.82 23.55 -5.89
C TYR A 162 18.62 22.77 -4.84
N LYS A 163 19.79 23.30 -4.50
CA LYS A 163 20.60 22.74 -3.43
C LYS A 163 20.00 23.12 -2.08
N VAL A 164 19.87 22.12 -1.22
CA VAL A 164 19.55 22.31 0.19
C VAL A 164 20.64 21.75 1.07
N THR A 165 20.82 22.35 2.26
CA THR A 165 21.82 21.94 3.25
C THR A 165 21.20 21.53 4.58
N THR A 166 19.93 21.89 4.81
CA THR A 166 19.14 21.47 5.98
C THR A 166 17.70 21.13 5.58
N SER A 167 16.92 20.57 6.50
CA SER A 167 15.57 20.11 6.24
C SER A 167 14.59 21.23 5.91
N LEU A 168 13.83 21.06 4.83
CA LEU A 168 12.67 21.88 4.47
C LEU A 168 11.43 21.38 5.21
N ARG A 169 10.79 22.27 5.96
CA ARG A 169 9.56 21.98 6.71
C ARG A 169 8.36 22.31 5.87
N VAL A 170 7.50 21.31 5.66
CA VAL A 170 6.27 21.43 4.89
C VAL A 170 5.08 21.35 5.83
N ASP A 171 4.25 22.38 5.81
CA ASP A 171 3.08 22.50 6.67
C ASP A 171 1.80 21.98 6.01
N SER A 172 0.75 21.82 6.83
CA SER A 172 -0.56 21.38 6.34
C SER A 172 -1.12 22.29 5.25
N ASN A 173 -1.97 21.72 4.40
CA ASN A 173 -2.62 22.40 3.28
C ASN A 173 -1.59 23.01 2.31
N THR A 174 -0.60 22.22 1.88
CA THR A 174 0.44 22.68 0.94
C THR A 174 0.45 21.84 -0.33
N TYR A 175 0.43 22.51 -1.48
CA TYR A 175 0.65 21.92 -2.79
C TYR A 175 2.04 22.34 -3.29
N LEU A 176 2.94 21.39 -3.48
CA LEU A 176 4.26 21.60 -4.07
C LEU A 176 4.22 21.15 -5.53
N TRP A 177 4.30 22.10 -6.45
CA TRP A 177 4.46 21.82 -7.87
C TRP A 177 5.94 21.95 -8.25
N MET A 178 6.56 20.83 -8.60
CA MET A 178 8.01 20.70 -8.80
C MET A 178 8.38 20.25 -10.21
N ASP A 179 7.48 20.35 -11.18
CA ASP A 179 7.75 19.88 -12.54
C ASP A 179 8.99 20.57 -13.15
N GLY A 180 9.93 19.75 -13.63
CA GLY A 180 11.24 20.19 -14.11
C GLY A 180 12.25 20.65 -13.04
N ALA A 181 11.89 20.63 -11.75
CA ALA A 181 12.80 20.97 -10.66
C ALA A 181 13.49 19.72 -10.11
N THR A 182 14.76 19.87 -9.70
CA THR A 182 15.49 18.90 -8.88
C THR A 182 15.82 19.56 -7.55
N VAL A 183 15.27 19.06 -6.44
CA VAL A 183 15.57 19.55 -5.09
C VAL A 183 16.37 18.49 -4.37
N GLY A 184 17.52 18.84 -3.80
CA GLY A 184 18.33 17.78 -3.20
C GLY A 184 19.64 18.19 -2.55
N ARG A 185 20.40 17.16 -2.19
CA ARG A 185 21.69 17.28 -1.54
C ARG A 185 22.80 17.51 -2.56
N PHE A 186 23.35 18.72 -2.62
CA PHE A 186 24.51 19.08 -3.45
C PHE A 186 25.69 19.56 -2.59
N SER A 187 25.75 19.09 -1.36
CA SER A 187 26.89 19.21 -0.44
C SER A 187 26.78 18.18 0.68
N GLN A 188 27.86 17.93 1.42
CA GLN A 188 27.85 16.93 2.50
C GLN A 188 26.95 17.36 3.69
N HIS A 189 25.84 16.65 3.89
CA HIS A 189 25.02 16.68 5.12
C HIS A 189 24.18 15.40 5.24
N ASN A 190 23.61 15.17 6.42
CA ASN A 190 22.74 14.02 6.72
C ASN A 190 21.29 14.42 7.06
N ALA A 191 20.94 15.71 6.89
CA ALA A 191 19.58 16.19 7.10
C ALA A 191 18.60 15.59 6.07
N THR A 192 17.42 15.19 6.54
CA THR A 192 16.30 14.81 5.67
C THR A 192 15.90 15.99 4.78
N ILE A 193 15.60 15.78 3.49
CA ILE A 193 15.28 16.88 2.57
C ILE A 193 13.93 17.52 2.91
N PHE A 194 12.85 16.75 2.92
CA PHE A 194 11.50 17.21 3.26
C PHE A 194 10.98 16.56 4.54
N VAL A 195 10.50 17.40 5.46
CA VAL A 195 9.95 16.96 6.74
C VAL A 195 8.56 17.55 6.93
N LEU A 196 7.55 16.67 7.01
CA LEU A 196 6.16 17.04 7.29
C LEU A 196 5.93 17.01 8.81
N TYR A 197 6.62 17.91 9.52
CA TYR A 197 6.58 18.06 10.98
C TYR A 197 6.82 19.49 11.40
N ARG A 198 6.11 19.92 12.45
CA ARG A 198 6.32 21.20 13.12
C ARG A 198 7.11 21.00 14.41
N ASP A 199 8.25 21.65 14.50
CA ASP A 199 9.09 21.57 15.69
C ASP A 199 8.35 22.16 16.92
N GLY A 200 8.51 21.49 18.07
CA GLY A 200 7.87 21.91 19.32
C GLY A 200 6.37 21.63 19.45
N VAL A 201 5.75 20.94 18.47
CA VAL A 201 4.32 20.60 18.50
C VAL A 201 4.13 19.11 18.81
N VAL A 202 3.40 18.82 19.89
CA VAL A 202 2.99 17.45 20.26
C VAL A 202 1.82 17.02 19.36
N THR A 203 2.00 15.97 18.56
CA THR A 203 1.00 15.50 17.58
C THR A 203 0.59 14.05 17.86
N PRO A 204 -0.43 13.77 18.71
CA PRO A 204 -0.96 12.43 18.92
C PRO A 204 -1.67 11.86 17.70
N GLY A 205 -1.62 10.52 17.56
CA GLY A 205 -2.38 9.82 16.52
C GLY A 205 -2.02 10.33 15.13
N TYR A 206 -3.00 10.88 14.42
CA TYR A 206 -2.84 11.40 13.05
C TYR A 206 -3.05 12.91 12.96
N SER A 207 -2.78 13.63 14.05
CA SER A 207 -3.01 15.08 14.19
C SER A 207 -1.83 15.95 13.73
N GLY A 208 -0.81 15.35 13.11
CA GLY A 208 0.32 16.06 12.52
C GLY A 208 -0.05 16.81 11.25
N VAL A 209 0.96 17.07 10.42
CA VAL A 209 0.80 17.75 9.12
C VAL A 209 -0.21 17.00 8.25
N SER A 210 -1.10 17.73 7.58
CA SER A 210 -2.13 17.11 6.76
C SER A 210 -2.47 17.85 5.47
N ASN A 211 -3.05 17.14 4.50
CA ASN A 211 -3.46 17.70 3.20
C ASN A 211 -2.26 18.27 2.41
N VAL A 212 -1.24 17.44 2.18
CA VAL A 212 -0.04 17.85 1.43
C VAL A 212 0.04 17.10 0.10
N ILE A 213 0.37 17.82 -0.97
CA ILE A 213 0.54 17.24 -2.31
C ILE A 213 1.95 17.56 -2.82
N PHE A 214 2.71 16.53 -3.20
CA PHE A 214 3.92 16.65 -4.00
C PHE A 214 3.60 16.23 -5.44
N ASP A 215 3.87 17.10 -6.42
CA ASP A 215 3.58 16.85 -7.83
C ASP A 215 4.76 17.21 -8.74
N GLY A 216 5.33 16.19 -9.39
CA GLY A 216 6.41 16.36 -10.36
C GLY A 216 7.80 16.44 -9.74
N GLY A 217 8.81 16.59 -10.61
CA GLY A 217 10.19 16.87 -10.22
C GLY A 217 10.99 15.68 -9.71
N THR A 218 12.20 15.98 -9.25
CA THR A 218 13.15 15.02 -8.67
C THR A 218 13.56 15.46 -7.27
N ILE A 219 13.55 14.52 -6.32
CA ILE A 219 14.15 14.67 -5.00
C ILE A 219 15.43 13.83 -4.97
N GLU A 220 16.56 14.51 -4.88
CA GLU A 220 17.89 13.96 -5.16
C GLU A 220 18.74 13.83 -3.89
N GLY A 221 19.32 12.64 -3.70
CA GLY A 221 20.21 12.35 -2.59
C GLY A 221 21.70 12.48 -2.88
N ASN A 222 22.12 12.34 -4.14
CA ASN A 222 23.52 12.32 -4.60
C ASN A 222 24.45 11.49 -3.70
N SER A 223 23.97 10.33 -3.24
CA SER A 223 24.72 9.48 -2.30
C SER A 223 25.94 8.77 -2.87
N HIS A 224 26.12 8.83 -4.19
CA HIS A 224 27.35 8.46 -4.87
C HIS A 224 28.47 9.51 -4.67
N LEU A 225 28.14 10.75 -4.30
CA LEU A 225 29.10 11.83 -4.02
C LEU A 225 29.26 12.07 -2.51
N TYR A 226 28.18 11.99 -1.75
CA TYR A 226 28.16 12.34 -0.33
C TYR A 226 27.81 11.12 0.53
N THR A 227 28.62 10.89 1.55
CA THR A 227 28.45 9.76 2.48
C THR A 227 27.48 10.13 3.60
N GLY A 228 27.17 9.20 4.51
CA GLY A 228 26.23 9.41 5.61
C GLY A 228 24.77 9.12 5.22
N GLY A 229 24.08 8.41 6.11
CA GLY A 229 22.70 7.99 5.93
C GLY A 229 21.70 9.13 6.15
N PHE A 230 20.67 9.19 5.31
CA PHE A 230 19.62 10.21 5.38
C PHE A 230 18.37 9.75 4.62
N THR A 231 17.21 10.32 4.96
CA THR A 231 15.93 10.05 4.29
C THR A 231 15.59 11.22 3.36
N LEU A 232 14.92 11.00 2.22
CA LEU A 232 14.50 12.12 1.37
C LEU A 232 13.25 12.81 1.92
N LEU A 233 12.22 12.04 2.29
CA LEU A 233 10.97 12.57 2.84
C LEU A 233 10.52 11.79 4.07
N THR A 234 10.17 12.47 5.15
CA THR A 234 9.52 11.86 6.33
C THR A 234 8.25 12.60 6.73
N SER A 235 7.25 11.87 7.22
CA SER A 235 5.94 12.42 7.57
C SER A 235 5.35 11.92 8.90
N PRO A 236 5.99 12.25 10.05
CA PRO A 236 5.49 11.89 11.37
C PRO A 236 4.03 12.29 11.62
N HIS A 237 3.21 11.34 12.04
CA HIS A 237 1.81 11.58 12.44
C HIS A 237 0.96 12.27 11.37
N ALA A 238 1.41 12.26 10.12
CA ALA A 238 0.80 13.03 9.05
C ALA A 238 -0.46 12.34 8.51
N SER A 239 -1.36 13.11 7.90
CA SER A 239 -2.54 12.54 7.26
C SER A 239 -2.93 13.18 5.93
N ASN A 240 -3.56 12.39 5.04
CA ASN A 240 -4.01 12.86 3.72
C ASN A 240 -2.86 13.44 2.88
N ILE A 241 -1.91 12.58 2.51
CA ILE A 241 -0.71 12.95 1.74
C ILE A 241 -0.79 12.34 0.35
N MET A 242 -0.58 13.14 -0.69
CA MET A 242 -0.48 12.68 -2.07
C MET A 242 0.91 12.97 -2.61
N ILE A 243 1.57 11.95 -3.17
CA ILE A 243 2.86 12.06 -3.85
C ILE A 243 2.69 11.49 -5.24
N LYS A 244 2.82 12.33 -6.27
CA LYS A 244 2.58 11.93 -7.66
C LYS A 244 3.62 12.45 -8.62
N ASN A 245 3.98 11.63 -9.61
CA ASN A 245 4.90 12.02 -10.68
C ASN A 245 6.30 12.46 -10.17
N VAL A 246 6.71 12.01 -8.99
CA VAL A 246 7.99 12.40 -8.36
C VAL A 246 9.03 11.31 -8.60
N THR A 247 10.27 11.73 -8.93
CA THR A 247 11.43 10.83 -8.93
C THR A 247 12.21 10.99 -7.64
N PHE A 248 12.35 9.93 -6.85
CA PHE A 248 13.24 9.85 -5.70
C PHE A 248 14.48 9.08 -6.10
N LYS A 249 15.67 9.66 -5.96
CA LYS A 249 16.89 8.92 -6.36
C LYS A 249 18.12 9.14 -5.49
N ASN A 250 19.01 8.14 -5.56
CA ASN A 250 20.34 8.07 -4.96
C ASN A 250 20.35 8.25 -3.43
N VAL A 251 19.72 7.31 -2.72
CA VAL A 251 19.61 7.32 -1.25
C VAL A 251 20.76 6.55 -0.58
N ARG A 252 21.19 6.97 0.61
CA ARG A 252 22.18 6.24 1.43
C ARG A 252 21.57 5.74 2.74
N ASP A 253 21.77 4.45 3.04
CA ASP A 253 21.46 3.73 4.30
C ASP A 253 20.00 3.75 4.79
N ASN A 254 19.19 4.74 4.43
CA ASN A 254 17.81 4.93 4.89
C ASN A 254 16.84 4.87 3.69
N HIS A 255 15.85 5.76 3.70
CA HIS A 255 14.61 5.59 2.96
C HIS A 255 14.41 6.74 1.97
N ALA A 256 13.77 6.47 0.83
CA ALA A 256 13.28 7.57 0.01
C ALA A 256 12.10 8.24 0.72
N ILE A 257 11.18 7.43 1.24
CA ILE A 257 10.04 7.89 2.02
C ILE A 257 9.97 7.07 3.30
N ASP A 258 9.85 7.76 4.42
CA ASP A 258 9.54 7.17 5.71
C ASP A 258 8.18 7.68 6.19
N LEU A 259 7.24 6.76 6.44
CA LEU A 259 5.87 7.02 6.89
C LEU A 259 5.67 6.50 8.32
N PRO A 260 6.20 7.20 9.33
CA PRO A 260 6.06 6.79 10.72
C PRO A 260 4.80 7.37 11.36
N GLY A 261 3.82 6.50 11.62
CA GLY A 261 2.52 6.87 12.20
C GLY A 261 1.61 7.69 11.29
N SER A 262 1.74 7.58 9.97
CA SER A 262 0.96 8.37 8.99
C SER A 262 -0.33 7.66 8.57
N LYS A 263 -1.33 8.40 8.09
CA LYS A 263 -2.60 7.82 7.60
C LYS A 263 -3.08 8.45 6.30
N ASP A 264 -3.74 7.66 5.45
CA ASP A 264 -4.37 8.15 4.22
C ASP A 264 -3.30 8.72 3.28
N VAL A 265 -2.37 7.86 2.84
CA VAL A 265 -1.22 8.23 1.98
C VAL A 265 -1.35 7.59 0.60
N TYR A 266 -1.23 8.40 -0.45
CA TYR A 266 -1.35 7.98 -1.84
C TYR A 266 -0.08 8.31 -2.63
N ILE A 267 0.63 7.27 -3.10
CA ILE A 267 1.87 7.39 -3.85
C ILE A 267 1.64 6.81 -5.23
N LYS A 268 1.74 7.62 -6.29
CA LYS A 268 1.40 7.18 -7.65
C LYS A 268 2.31 7.72 -8.74
N ASN A 269 2.57 6.91 -9.76
CA ASN A 269 3.35 7.31 -10.93
C ASN A 269 4.75 7.85 -10.55
N CYS A 270 5.35 7.31 -9.48
CA CYS A 270 6.65 7.76 -8.98
C CYS A 270 7.77 6.79 -9.39
N PHE A 271 9.00 7.29 -9.38
CA PHE A 271 10.22 6.51 -9.61
C PHE A 271 11.06 6.48 -8.35
N PHE A 272 11.55 5.30 -7.96
CA PHE A 272 12.44 5.08 -6.83
C PHE A 272 13.74 4.45 -7.34
N LEU A 273 14.78 5.27 -7.53
CA LEU A 273 15.96 4.89 -8.30
C LEU A 273 17.25 5.00 -7.47
N GLY A 274 17.95 3.90 -7.26
CA GLY A 274 19.31 3.95 -6.71
C GLY A 274 19.38 4.09 -5.19
N GLN A 275 20.00 3.10 -4.55
CA GLN A 275 20.33 3.10 -3.13
C GLN A 275 21.71 2.48 -2.91
N GLU A 276 22.46 3.01 -1.96
CA GLU A 276 23.65 2.36 -1.41
C GLU A 276 23.46 2.24 0.09
N THR A 277 23.84 1.10 0.64
CA THR A 277 23.74 0.88 2.08
C THR A 277 25.02 0.24 2.56
N SER A 278 25.38 0.53 3.80
CA SER A 278 26.26 -0.30 4.61
C SER A 278 25.72 -1.73 4.72
N ASP A 279 26.61 -2.68 5.01
CA ASP A 279 26.27 -4.10 5.11
C ASP A 279 25.19 -4.38 6.16
N SER A 280 25.08 -3.56 7.20
CA SER A 280 24.07 -3.70 8.25
C SER A 280 22.67 -3.22 7.85
N ARG A 281 22.52 -2.59 6.68
CA ARG A 281 21.27 -1.95 6.21
C ARG A 281 20.69 -2.58 4.93
N PHE A 282 21.09 -3.82 4.62
CA PHE A 282 20.62 -4.60 3.47
C PHE A 282 19.10 -4.85 3.40
N TYR A 283 18.35 -4.48 4.45
CA TYR A 283 16.90 -4.64 4.54
C TYR A 283 16.12 -3.34 4.28
N ALA A 284 16.79 -2.20 4.12
CA ALA A 284 16.15 -0.88 4.04
C ALA A 284 15.22 -0.75 2.83
N GLU A 285 14.03 -0.20 3.09
CA GLU A 285 12.97 0.02 2.11
C GLU A 285 13.13 1.36 1.39
N ALA A 286 12.72 1.45 0.13
CA ALA A 286 12.49 2.71 -0.53
C ALA A 286 11.36 3.49 0.16
N ILE A 287 10.24 2.80 0.44
CA ILE A 287 9.10 3.30 1.20
C ILE A 287 8.97 2.48 2.47
N GLN A 288 9.38 3.06 3.59
CA GLN A 288 9.18 2.47 4.91
C GLN A 288 7.81 2.87 5.44
N LEU A 289 7.00 1.87 5.82
CA LEU A 289 5.90 2.06 6.74
C LEU A 289 6.44 1.85 8.15
N ASP A 290 6.26 2.82 9.03
CA ASP A 290 6.76 2.71 10.40
C ASP A 290 5.74 3.12 11.46
N THR A 291 6.08 2.84 12.71
CA THR A 291 5.27 3.15 13.89
C THR A 291 5.87 4.35 14.63
N ALA A 292 5.02 5.17 15.24
CA ALA A 292 5.44 6.32 16.02
C ALA A 292 6.11 5.96 17.34
N LYS A 293 7.39 5.63 17.30
CA LYS A 293 8.17 5.22 18.48
C LYS A 293 9.60 5.71 18.43
N SER A 294 10.32 5.51 19.53
CA SER A 294 11.75 5.81 19.60
C SER A 294 12.52 5.08 18.50
N GLY A 295 13.42 5.81 17.84
CA GLY A 295 14.23 5.32 16.72
C GLY A 295 13.55 5.34 15.35
N SER A 296 12.25 5.65 15.25
CA SER A 296 11.51 5.65 13.97
C SER A 296 11.58 6.97 13.19
N TYR A 297 12.29 7.99 13.69
CA TYR A 297 12.29 9.35 13.13
C TYR A 297 13.66 10.04 13.02
N GLY A 298 14.77 9.31 13.23
CA GLY A 298 16.10 9.93 13.29
C GLY A 298 16.22 10.97 14.42
N THR A 299 16.75 12.16 14.10
CA THR A 299 16.99 13.27 15.05
C THR A 299 15.76 14.13 15.37
N ILE A 300 14.59 13.79 14.81
CA ILE A 300 13.36 14.54 15.04
C ILE A 300 12.70 13.94 16.27
N ASP A 301 12.88 14.58 17.42
CA ASP A 301 12.13 14.28 18.64
C ASP A 301 10.69 14.79 18.44
N SER A 302 9.89 13.99 17.74
CA SER A 302 8.46 14.24 17.61
C SER A 302 7.87 14.06 18.99
N GLY A 303 7.30 15.12 19.56
CA GLY A 303 6.91 15.18 20.98
C GLY A 303 5.85 14.17 21.44
N ASN A 304 5.47 13.18 20.61
CA ASN A 304 4.60 12.09 21.02
C ASN A 304 4.94 10.72 20.40
N LEU A 305 5.71 9.90 21.12
CA LEU A 305 6.04 8.51 20.74
C LEU A 305 4.94 7.54 21.22
N ASP A 306 3.72 7.73 20.75
CA ASP A 306 2.52 7.02 21.24
C ASP A 306 2.30 5.64 20.62
N GLY A 307 3.18 5.20 19.73
CA GLY A 307 3.11 3.97 18.96
C GLY A 307 2.05 3.98 17.88
N THR A 308 1.63 5.14 17.37
CA THR A 308 0.68 5.22 16.25
C THR A 308 1.25 4.51 15.02
N VAL A 309 0.48 3.58 14.46
CA VAL A 309 0.87 2.78 13.30
C VAL A 309 0.39 3.42 12.01
N THR A 310 1.17 3.22 10.94
CA THR A 310 0.80 3.69 9.61
C THR A 310 -0.30 2.83 8.98
N LYS A 311 -1.30 3.48 8.38
CA LYS A 311 -2.44 2.80 7.76
C LYS A 311 -3.07 3.55 6.59
N ASN A 312 -3.87 2.85 5.78
CA ASN A 312 -4.50 3.39 4.58
C ASN A 312 -3.47 3.96 3.59
N VAL A 313 -2.54 3.12 3.15
CA VAL A 313 -1.50 3.51 2.19
C VAL A 313 -1.74 2.79 0.88
N THR A 314 -1.74 3.52 -0.23
CA THR A 314 -1.71 2.92 -1.58
C THR A 314 -0.50 3.41 -2.35
N VAL A 315 0.28 2.45 -2.85
CA VAL A 315 1.43 2.65 -3.75
C VAL A 315 1.04 2.05 -5.09
N GLU A 316 0.86 2.88 -6.11
CA GLU A 316 0.40 2.41 -7.42
C GLU A 316 1.18 2.96 -8.61
N ASN A 317 1.27 2.16 -9.67
CA ASN A 317 1.84 2.60 -10.95
C ASN A 317 3.26 3.19 -10.83
N CYS A 318 4.02 2.77 -9.82
CA CYS A 318 5.38 3.25 -9.57
C CYS A 318 6.43 2.26 -10.13
N TYR A 319 7.64 2.78 -10.35
CA TYR A 319 8.81 1.99 -10.75
C TYR A 319 9.89 2.04 -9.67
N PHE A 320 10.46 0.90 -9.33
CA PHE A 320 11.57 0.75 -8.39
C PHE A 320 12.73 0.05 -9.10
N GLY A 321 13.92 0.67 -9.08
CA GLY A 321 15.08 0.12 -9.77
C GLY A 321 16.38 0.84 -9.44
N ALA A 322 17.42 0.56 -10.25
CA ALA A 322 18.69 1.26 -10.19
C ALA A 322 18.56 2.69 -10.75
N SER A 323 19.43 3.58 -10.29
CA SER A 323 19.71 4.85 -10.99
C SER A 323 20.86 4.64 -11.98
N ALA A 324 21.30 5.70 -12.65
CA ALA A 324 22.51 5.64 -13.47
C ALA A 324 23.78 5.50 -12.61
N GLU A 325 23.72 5.92 -11.35
CA GLU A 325 24.87 6.01 -10.44
C GLU A 325 24.92 4.87 -9.41
N MET A 326 23.77 4.27 -9.08
CA MET A 326 23.62 3.39 -7.92
C MET A 326 22.69 2.21 -8.20
N GLY A 327 22.99 1.06 -7.59
CA GLY A 327 22.16 -0.14 -7.69
C GLY A 327 20.76 0.04 -7.09
N ALA A 328 19.81 -0.83 -7.45
CA ALA A 328 18.43 -0.72 -7.00
C ALA A 328 18.29 -0.75 -5.46
N PHE A 329 17.16 -0.27 -4.96
CA PHE A 329 16.82 -0.42 -3.54
C PHE A 329 16.89 -1.89 -3.09
N HIS A 330 17.15 -2.12 -1.81
CA HIS A 330 17.06 -3.47 -1.26
C HIS A 330 15.62 -3.96 -1.23
N ALA A 331 14.74 -3.20 -0.58
CA ALA A 331 13.30 -3.45 -0.56
C ALA A 331 12.53 -2.25 -1.12
N GLY A 332 11.37 -2.51 -1.71
CA GLY A 332 10.53 -1.46 -2.31
C GLY A 332 9.60 -0.86 -1.27
N VAL A 333 8.64 -1.66 -0.79
CA VAL A 333 7.65 -1.23 0.21
C VAL A 333 7.64 -2.23 1.38
N GLY A 334 7.74 -1.75 2.61
CA GLY A 334 7.77 -2.65 3.75
C GLY A 334 7.86 -1.95 5.10
N SER A 335 7.91 -2.76 6.15
CA SER A 335 8.25 -2.36 7.51
C SER A 335 9.21 -3.38 8.11
N HIS A 336 9.94 -3.00 9.15
CA HIS A 336 10.82 -3.91 9.89
C HIS A 336 10.86 -3.62 11.40
N SER A 337 9.94 -2.80 11.89
CA SER A 337 9.80 -2.41 13.30
C SER A 337 8.31 -2.32 13.66
N ALA A 338 7.93 -2.62 14.90
CA ALA A 338 6.53 -2.51 15.34
C ALA A 338 6.38 -2.39 16.85
N VAL A 339 5.20 -1.90 17.26
CA VAL A 339 4.73 -1.93 18.65
C VAL A 339 3.72 -3.06 18.84
N THR A 340 3.85 -3.84 19.91
CA THR A 340 2.97 -4.96 20.26
C THR A 340 1.50 -4.55 20.34
N GLY A 341 0.59 -5.41 19.87
CA GLY A 341 -0.85 -5.13 19.84
C GLY A 341 -1.30 -4.09 18.79
N LYS A 342 -0.38 -3.48 18.03
CA LYS A 342 -0.69 -2.50 16.98
C LYS A 342 -0.23 -2.98 15.61
N PHE A 343 -1.08 -2.84 14.60
CA PHE A 343 -0.89 -3.44 13.27
C PHE A 343 -0.90 -2.37 12.19
N TYR A 344 -0.04 -2.51 11.18
CA TYR A 344 -0.17 -1.75 9.95
C TYR A 344 -1.42 -2.23 9.21
N GLU A 345 -2.26 -1.31 8.73
CA GLU A 345 -3.61 -1.65 8.25
C GLU A 345 -3.92 -1.07 6.87
N ASN A 346 -4.65 -1.81 6.05
CA ASN A 346 -5.17 -1.37 4.75
C ASN A 346 -4.06 -0.82 3.84
N ILE A 347 -3.12 -1.70 3.47
CA ILE A 347 -1.96 -1.37 2.65
C ILE A 347 -2.09 -2.00 1.27
N LYS A 348 -1.98 -1.17 0.23
CA LYS A 348 -2.15 -1.58 -1.16
C LYS A 348 -0.88 -1.27 -1.96
N VAL A 349 -0.32 -2.29 -2.60
CA VAL A 349 0.82 -2.18 -3.52
C VAL A 349 0.36 -2.73 -4.87
N ILE A 350 0.01 -1.84 -5.81
CA ILE A 350 -0.76 -2.19 -7.00
C ILE A 350 -0.08 -1.72 -8.29
N ASN A 351 0.00 -2.58 -9.31
CA ASN A 351 0.48 -2.21 -10.66
C ASN A 351 1.87 -1.55 -10.69
N ASN A 352 2.75 -1.89 -9.76
CA ASN A 352 4.12 -1.38 -9.73
C ASN A 352 5.08 -2.31 -10.47
N THR A 353 6.22 -1.78 -10.89
CA THR A 353 7.35 -2.58 -11.38
C THR A 353 8.51 -2.50 -10.40
N PHE A 354 8.96 -3.64 -9.91
CA PHE A 354 10.14 -3.81 -9.08
C PHE A 354 11.22 -4.52 -9.89
N GLU A 355 12.33 -3.84 -10.18
CA GLU A 355 13.40 -4.37 -11.04
C GLU A 355 14.74 -4.36 -10.31
N GLY A 356 15.44 -5.50 -10.31
CA GLY A 356 16.79 -5.61 -9.77
C GLY A 356 16.89 -5.43 -8.24
N MET A 357 15.77 -5.47 -7.52
CA MET A 357 15.73 -5.29 -6.05
C MET A 357 16.66 -6.28 -5.35
N ARG A 358 17.45 -5.80 -4.39
CA ARG A 358 18.53 -6.60 -3.75
C ARG A 358 18.08 -7.43 -2.56
N TYR A 359 16.83 -7.27 -2.10
CA TYR A 359 16.17 -8.06 -1.08
C TYR A 359 14.71 -8.37 -1.49
N TYR A 360 13.81 -8.70 -0.56
CA TYR A 360 12.40 -8.86 -0.87
C TYR A 360 11.74 -7.52 -1.20
N SER A 361 11.09 -7.47 -2.35
CA SER A 361 10.55 -6.25 -2.96
C SER A 361 9.37 -5.66 -2.19
N VAL A 362 8.44 -6.51 -1.72
CA VAL A 362 7.33 -6.10 -0.85
C VAL A 362 7.34 -6.94 0.41
N LYS A 363 7.32 -6.29 1.58
CA LYS A 363 7.50 -6.96 2.87
C LYS A 363 6.34 -6.65 3.84
N PRO A 364 5.19 -7.32 3.72
CA PRO A 364 4.11 -7.21 4.70
C PRO A 364 4.51 -7.87 6.02
N MET A 365 5.23 -7.13 6.87
CA MET A 365 5.67 -7.59 8.18
C MET A 365 4.71 -7.12 9.26
N LYS A 366 3.85 -8.05 9.74
CA LYS A 366 2.78 -7.76 10.71
C LYS A 366 1.76 -6.71 10.22
N TRP A 367 1.28 -6.91 9.00
CA TRP A 367 0.25 -6.07 8.36
C TRP A 367 -1.11 -6.77 8.35
N ARG A 368 -2.19 -6.00 8.25
CA ARG A 368 -3.58 -6.47 8.13
C ARG A 368 -4.32 -5.78 7.00
N GLY A 369 -5.13 -6.51 6.24
CA GLY A 369 -5.87 -5.96 5.10
C GLY A 369 -4.91 -5.50 4.00
N VAL A 370 -4.12 -6.44 3.48
CA VAL A 370 -3.05 -6.16 2.52
C VAL A 370 -3.46 -6.61 1.11
N VAL A 371 -3.20 -5.76 0.12
CA VAL A 371 -3.36 -6.12 -1.30
C VAL A 371 -2.06 -5.87 -2.05
N VAL A 372 -1.44 -6.93 -2.55
CA VAL A 372 -0.31 -6.88 -3.49
C VAL A 372 -0.81 -7.41 -4.82
N SER A 373 -1.15 -6.51 -5.76
CA SER A 373 -1.84 -6.92 -6.99
C SER A 373 -1.32 -6.29 -8.27
N GLY A 374 -1.24 -7.07 -9.35
CA GLY A 374 -0.89 -6.55 -10.69
C GLY A 374 0.56 -6.09 -10.84
N ASN A 375 1.45 -6.39 -9.89
CA ASN A 375 2.83 -5.93 -9.93
C ASN A 375 3.72 -6.85 -10.79
N ARG A 376 4.79 -6.28 -11.33
CA ARG A 376 5.87 -6.98 -12.05
C ARG A 376 7.13 -7.01 -11.18
N PHE A 377 7.67 -8.19 -10.92
CA PHE A 377 8.92 -8.39 -10.20
C PHE A 377 9.94 -8.98 -11.18
N LEU A 378 10.95 -8.20 -11.56
CA LEU A 378 11.89 -8.52 -12.64
C LEU A 378 13.30 -8.62 -12.09
N ASN A 379 13.92 -9.79 -12.19
CA ASN A 379 15.32 -10.02 -11.80
C ASN A 379 15.60 -9.57 -10.35
N THR A 380 14.62 -9.69 -9.46
CA THR A 380 14.76 -9.29 -8.06
C THR A 380 15.27 -10.45 -7.22
N TYR A 381 15.89 -10.14 -6.07
CA TYR A 381 16.21 -11.15 -5.07
C TYR A 381 14.93 -11.88 -4.64
N GLY A 382 13.99 -11.19 -3.98
CA GLY A 382 12.73 -11.79 -3.56
C GLY A 382 11.51 -10.96 -3.97
N GLY A 383 10.35 -11.62 -4.10
CA GLY A 383 9.11 -10.97 -4.50
C GLY A 383 8.36 -10.42 -3.29
N VAL A 384 7.41 -11.19 -2.77
CA VAL A 384 6.58 -10.83 -1.61
C VAL A 384 6.97 -11.66 -0.38
N TYR A 385 7.28 -11.00 0.73
CA TYR A 385 7.64 -11.63 2.00
C TYR A 385 6.66 -11.26 3.11
N VAL A 386 5.65 -12.12 3.30
CA VAL A 386 4.68 -12.02 4.39
C VAL A 386 5.28 -12.69 5.61
N ALA A 387 5.54 -11.92 6.67
CA ALA A 387 6.28 -12.42 7.82
C ALA A 387 5.84 -11.77 9.14
N PRO A 388 6.15 -12.38 10.29
CA PRO A 388 6.22 -11.63 11.54
C PRO A 388 7.35 -10.58 11.47
N ILE A 389 7.32 -9.64 12.40
CA ILE A 389 8.43 -8.72 12.64
C ILE A 389 9.69 -9.52 13.01
N PRO A 390 10.89 -9.12 12.52
CA PRO A 390 12.15 -9.80 12.86
C PRO A 390 12.40 -9.86 14.37
N ASP A 391 13.18 -10.86 14.78
CA ASP A 391 13.51 -11.04 16.20
C ASP A 391 14.17 -9.78 16.78
N GLY A 392 13.73 -9.42 17.98
CA GLY A 392 14.19 -8.21 18.67
C GLY A 392 13.75 -6.89 18.05
N GLN A 393 12.81 -6.86 17.09
CA GLN A 393 12.25 -5.63 16.50
C GLN A 393 10.79 -5.35 16.91
N LEU A 394 10.23 -6.19 17.80
CA LEU A 394 8.90 -6.02 18.39
C LEU A 394 9.01 -5.59 19.85
N TYR A 395 8.34 -4.50 20.20
CA TYR A 395 8.43 -3.88 21.53
C TYR A 395 7.07 -3.45 22.07
N ASP A 396 6.95 -3.32 23.39
CA ASP A 396 5.89 -2.49 23.98
C ASP A 396 6.25 -0.99 23.93
N LEU A 397 5.33 -0.13 24.34
CA LEU A 397 5.57 1.33 24.41
C LEU A 397 6.64 1.71 25.45
N GLY A 398 6.90 0.84 26.43
CA GLY A 398 7.98 1.01 27.40
C GLY A 398 9.36 0.61 26.86
N GLY A 399 9.44 0.10 25.62
CA GLY A 399 10.68 -0.37 25.00
C GLY A 399 11.08 -1.79 25.41
N THR A 400 10.22 -2.53 26.11
CA THR A 400 10.46 -3.94 26.46
C THR A 400 10.25 -4.81 25.22
N LYS A 401 11.20 -5.70 24.93
CA LYS A 401 11.07 -6.67 23.84
C LYS A 401 9.95 -7.66 24.12
N VAL A 402 9.14 -7.91 23.10
CA VAL A 402 8.07 -8.93 23.10
C VAL A 402 8.41 -9.97 22.04
N THR A 403 7.79 -11.16 22.11
CA THR A 403 8.12 -12.31 21.24
C THR A 403 7.80 -12.07 19.76
N TYR A 404 6.62 -12.48 19.29
CA TYR A 404 6.27 -12.43 17.87
C TYR A 404 4.79 -12.16 17.68
N GLU A 405 4.48 -11.29 16.72
CA GLU A 405 3.13 -11.07 16.21
C GLU A 405 3.15 -11.19 14.68
N THR A 406 2.17 -11.89 14.12
CA THR A 406 1.98 -12.06 12.67
C THR A 406 0.87 -11.15 12.17
N GLY A 407 0.89 -10.89 10.85
CA GLY A 407 -0.19 -10.20 10.17
C GLY A 407 -1.35 -11.14 9.86
N SER A 408 -2.35 -10.65 9.16
CA SER A 408 -3.46 -11.46 8.63
C SER A 408 -4.10 -10.78 7.42
N ASP A 409 -5.00 -11.47 6.72
CA ASP A 409 -5.78 -10.91 5.60
C ASP A 409 -4.89 -10.29 4.52
N VAL A 410 -4.12 -11.17 3.85
CA VAL A 410 -3.16 -10.78 2.80
C VAL A 410 -3.59 -11.36 1.46
N VAL A 411 -3.81 -10.51 0.47
CA VAL A 411 -4.13 -10.88 -0.90
C VAL A 411 -2.92 -10.61 -1.79
N ILE A 412 -2.39 -11.65 -2.42
CA ILE A 412 -1.32 -11.58 -3.44
C ILE A 412 -1.95 -12.05 -4.75
N ASN A 413 -2.31 -11.12 -5.64
CA ASN A 413 -3.12 -11.43 -6.82
C ASN A 413 -2.53 -10.92 -8.14
N ALA A 414 -2.58 -11.73 -9.19
CA ALA A 414 -2.28 -11.28 -10.55
C ALA A 414 -0.90 -10.60 -10.72
N ASN A 415 0.10 -11.00 -9.90
CA ASN A 415 1.46 -10.52 -10.03
C ASN A 415 2.28 -11.43 -10.95
N THR A 416 3.26 -10.85 -11.63
CA THR A 416 4.22 -11.58 -12.46
C THR A 416 5.60 -11.53 -11.82
N PHE A 417 6.24 -12.68 -11.64
CA PHE A 417 7.57 -12.84 -11.07
C PHE A 417 8.48 -13.49 -12.10
N GLU A 418 9.54 -12.80 -12.52
CA GLU A 418 10.45 -13.24 -13.59
C GLU A 418 11.90 -13.27 -13.06
N ASN A 419 12.56 -14.43 -13.19
CA ASN A 419 13.96 -14.65 -12.83
C ASN A 419 14.30 -14.27 -11.37
N MET A 420 13.58 -14.86 -10.42
CA MET A 420 13.75 -14.56 -9.00
C MET A 420 15.06 -15.14 -8.44
N GLY A 421 15.84 -14.35 -7.69
CA GLY A 421 17.05 -14.80 -6.97
C GLY A 421 16.76 -15.68 -5.75
N GLU A 422 15.56 -15.59 -5.21
CA GLU A 422 15.03 -16.29 -4.04
C GLU A 422 13.59 -16.76 -4.33
N LYS A 423 12.73 -16.80 -3.32
CA LYS A 423 11.33 -17.19 -3.43
C LYS A 423 10.52 -16.04 -4.04
N ALA A 424 9.61 -16.38 -4.95
CA ALA A 424 8.68 -15.39 -5.50
C ALA A 424 7.70 -14.92 -4.41
N ILE A 425 7.11 -15.88 -3.69
CA ILE A 425 6.22 -15.60 -2.56
C ILE A 425 6.68 -16.42 -1.37
N TYR A 426 6.89 -15.75 -0.23
CA TYR A 426 7.21 -16.40 1.04
C TYR A 426 6.21 -15.98 2.12
N VAL A 427 5.44 -16.95 2.60
CA VAL A 427 4.53 -16.81 3.73
C VAL A 427 5.17 -17.49 4.94
N LEU A 428 5.51 -16.70 5.94
CA LEU A 428 6.22 -17.15 7.13
C LEU A 428 5.46 -16.77 8.40
N GLY A 429 5.23 -17.75 9.28
CA GLY A 429 4.98 -17.55 10.70
C GLY A 429 6.10 -18.13 11.56
N ARG A 430 5.77 -18.47 12.81
CA ARG A 430 6.62 -19.18 13.77
C ARG A 430 5.83 -20.34 14.38
N LYS A 431 6.52 -21.31 14.98
CA LYS A 431 5.87 -22.47 15.63
C LYS A 431 4.84 -22.03 16.68
N GLU A 432 5.12 -20.93 17.36
CA GLU A 432 4.31 -20.33 18.41
C GLU A 432 3.17 -19.45 17.88
N ILE A 433 3.30 -18.93 16.65
CA ILE A 433 2.34 -18.00 16.05
C ILE A 433 2.29 -18.11 14.53
N TYR A 434 1.15 -18.54 14.02
CA TYR A 434 0.99 -18.84 12.59
C TYR A 434 0.66 -17.55 11.82
N GLN A 435 1.14 -17.46 10.58
CA GLN A 435 0.66 -16.44 9.64
C GLN A 435 -0.73 -16.83 9.15
N GLN A 436 -1.71 -15.94 9.26
CA GLN A 436 -3.13 -16.26 9.01
C GLN A 436 -3.64 -15.62 7.72
N ASP A 437 -4.65 -16.27 7.13
CA ASP A 437 -5.53 -15.74 6.09
C ASP A 437 -4.80 -15.12 4.89
N VAL A 438 -4.12 -15.97 4.11
CA VAL A 438 -3.38 -15.53 2.91
C VAL A 438 -4.04 -16.09 1.66
N THR A 439 -4.42 -15.21 0.74
CA THR A 439 -4.95 -15.58 -0.58
C THR A 439 -3.90 -15.30 -1.65
N ILE A 440 -3.55 -16.33 -2.44
CA ILE A 440 -2.59 -16.26 -3.55
C ILE A 440 -3.30 -16.68 -4.83
N SER A 441 -3.66 -15.72 -5.68
CA SER A 441 -4.49 -15.99 -6.85
C SER A 441 -3.92 -15.43 -8.15
N ASN A 442 -4.05 -16.18 -9.26
CA ASN A 442 -3.74 -15.70 -10.61
C ASN A 442 -2.29 -15.18 -10.82
N ASN A 443 -1.35 -15.52 -9.92
CA ASN A 443 0.04 -15.08 -10.06
C ASN A 443 0.78 -15.98 -11.05
N ILE A 444 1.75 -15.41 -11.75
CA ILE A 444 2.63 -16.11 -12.68
C ILE A 444 4.06 -16.04 -12.14
N VAL A 445 4.70 -17.19 -11.92
CA VAL A 445 6.12 -17.30 -11.55
C VAL A 445 6.86 -17.97 -12.69
N SER A 446 7.85 -17.29 -13.26
CA SER A 446 8.68 -17.79 -14.36
C SER A 446 10.15 -17.65 -13.99
N GLY A 447 10.75 -18.74 -13.52
CA GLY A 447 12.16 -18.77 -13.12
C GLY A 447 12.37 -18.40 -11.65
N THR A 448 13.01 -19.31 -10.91
CA THR A 448 13.61 -19.03 -9.60
C THR A 448 15.02 -19.61 -9.57
N ALA A 449 15.91 -19.00 -8.79
CA ALA A 449 17.29 -19.46 -8.65
C ALA A 449 17.37 -20.88 -8.09
N ASP A 450 18.54 -21.50 -8.26
CA ASP A 450 18.73 -22.89 -7.88
C ASP A 450 18.42 -23.15 -6.39
N GLY A 451 17.69 -24.21 -6.10
CA GLY A 451 17.22 -24.56 -4.77
C GLY A 451 16.10 -23.67 -4.21
N LYS A 452 15.64 -22.65 -4.96
CA LYS A 452 14.62 -21.69 -4.51
C LYS A 452 13.23 -22.05 -5.06
N LYS A 453 12.20 -21.81 -4.25
CA LYS A 453 10.82 -22.24 -4.50
C LYS A 453 10.01 -21.12 -5.14
N GLY A 454 8.97 -21.46 -5.89
CA GLY A 454 8.00 -20.45 -6.37
C GLY A 454 7.27 -19.82 -5.18
N ILE A 455 6.42 -20.62 -4.55
CA ILE A 455 5.70 -20.29 -3.31
C ILE A 455 6.26 -21.14 -2.18
N PHE A 456 6.65 -20.51 -1.08
CA PHE A 456 7.01 -21.20 0.16
C PHE A 456 6.13 -20.75 1.31
N ILE A 457 5.57 -21.72 2.03
CA ILE A 457 4.64 -21.50 3.15
C ILE A 457 5.20 -22.24 4.35
N ARG A 458 5.40 -21.55 5.47
CA ARG A 458 5.92 -22.13 6.70
C ARG A 458 5.23 -21.54 7.92
N TYR A 459 4.72 -22.40 8.80
CA TYR A 459 3.94 -21.99 9.98
C TYR A 459 2.79 -21.03 9.61
N ALA A 460 1.95 -21.43 8.65
CA ALA A 460 0.79 -20.66 8.22
C ALA A 460 -0.51 -21.45 8.42
N ASP A 461 -1.61 -20.72 8.63
CA ASP A 461 -2.95 -21.23 8.84
C ASP A 461 -3.92 -20.51 7.89
N GLY A 462 -4.60 -21.25 7.02
CA GLY A 462 -5.56 -20.66 6.08
C GLY A 462 -4.86 -19.99 4.89
N VAL A 463 -4.14 -20.77 4.08
CA VAL A 463 -3.55 -20.28 2.82
C VAL A 463 -4.31 -20.85 1.64
N ASN A 464 -4.90 -19.97 0.84
CA ASN A 464 -5.70 -20.32 -0.33
C ASN A 464 -4.98 -19.93 -1.62
N ILE A 465 -4.54 -20.92 -2.40
CA ILE A 465 -3.88 -20.74 -3.69
C ILE A 465 -4.88 -21.08 -4.79
N SER A 466 -5.07 -20.19 -5.76
CA SER A 466 -5.96 -20.48 -6.90
C SER A 466 -5.44 -19.95 -8.23
N ASN A 467 -5.60 -20.74 -9.30
CA ASN A 467 -5.20 -20.37 -10.66
C ASN A 467 -3.73 -19.87 -10.76
N HIS A 468 -2.85 -20.37 -9.89
CA HIS A 468 -1.45 -19.99 -9.89
C HIS A 468 -0.71 -20.71 -11.02
N GLN A 469 0.17 -20.00 -11.70
CA GLN A 469 1.03 -20.56 -12.74
C GLN A 469 2.49 -20.46 -12.31
N SER A 470 3.21 -21.57 -12.36
CA SER A 470 4.63 -21.65 -12.06
C SER A 470 5.36 -22.40 -13.16
N LYS A 471 6.45 -21.81 -13.67
CA LYS A 471 7.34 -22.43 -14.65
C LYS A 471 8.82 -22.25 -14.28
N ASN A 472 9.64 -23.26 -14.58
CA ASN A 472 11.10 -23.21 -14.47
C ASN A 472 11.59 -22.90 -13.04
N THR A 473 10.98 -23.49 -12.01
CA THR A 473 11.41 -23.24 -10.63
C THR A 473 12.65 -24.04 -10.27
N GLY A 474 13.64 -23.40 -9.66
CA GLY A 474 14.89 -24.01 -9.19
C GLY A 474 14.73 -25.04 -8.06
N SER A 475 13.51 -25.22 -7.54
CA SER A 475 13.10 -26.29 -6.61
C SER A 475 11.61 -26.57 -6.84
N GLN A 476 10.79 -26.65 -5.79
CA GLN A 476 9.35 -26.84 -5.90
C GLN A 476 8.63 -25.58 -6.39
N ALA A 477 7.52 -25.76 -7.11
CA ALA A 477 6.64 -24.64 -7.42
C ALA A 477 5.86 -24.19 -6.18
N ILE A 478 5.31 -25.13 -5.43
CA ILE A 478 4.64 -24.87 -4.16
C ILE A 478 5.21 -25.80 -3.09
N TYR A 479 5.68 -25.21 -2.00
CA TYR A 479 6.11 -25.96 -0.83
C TYR A 479 5.45 -25.40 0.43
N ALA A 480 4.69 -26.25 1.13
CA ALA A 480 4.17 -25.93 2.46
C ALA A 480 4.78 -26.84 3.51
N GLU A 481 5.24 -26.26 4.62
CA GLU A 481 5.73 -27.01 5.77
C GLU A 481 5.23 -26.50 7.12
N PHE A 482 5.04 -27.41 8.09
CA PHE A 482 4.61 -27.10 9.45
C PHE A 482 3.39 -26.16 9.51
N SER A 483 2.44 -26.38 8.60
CA SER A 483 1.33 -25.46 8.33
C SER A 483 0.00 -26.21 8.36
N LYS A 484 -1.11 -25.48 8.37
CA LYS A 484 -2.45 -26.07 8.35
C LYS A 484 -3.43 -25.30 7.49
N ASN A 485 -4.53 -25.95 7.11
CA ASN A 485 -5.58 -25.36 6.27
C ASN A 485 -5.02 -24.77 4.96
N ILE A 486 -4.35 -25.61 4.18
CA ILE A 486 -3.73 -25.21 2.91
C ILE A 486 -4.60 -25.69 1.74
N SER A 487 -5.08 -24.77 0.92
CA SER A 487 -5.88 -25.08 -0.26
C SER A 487 -5.14 -24.67 -1.52
N THR A 488 -5.10 -25.52 -2.54
CA THR A 488 -4.62 -25.19 -3.88
C THR A 488 -5.66 -25.68 -4.89
N SER A 489 -6.21 -24.77 -5.70
CA SER A 489 -7.23 -25.10 -6.70
C SER A 489 -6.94 -24.52 -8.07
N GLY A 490 -7.03 -25.35 -9.11
CA GLY A 490 -6.69 -24.91 -10.48
C GLY A 490 -5.21 -24.56 -10.64
N GLY A 491 -4.87 -23.98 -11.79
CA GLY A 491 -3.51 -23.53 -12.10
C GLY A 491 -2.62 -24.58 -12.77
N GLU A 492 -1.40 -24.15 -13.09
CA GLU A 492 -0.42 -24.94 -13.84
C GLU A 492 0.96 -24.86 -13.18
N VAL A 493 1.58 -26.01 -12.96
CA VAL A 493 2.97 -26.14 -12.52
C VAL A 493 3.73 -26.84 -13.64
N LYS A 494 4.81 -26.23 -14.13
CA LYS A 494 5.58 -26.76 -15.25
C LYS A 494 7.08 -26.66 -15.02
N THR A 495 7.82 -27.73 -15.28
CA THR A 495 9.29 -27.69 -15.26
C THR A 495 9.83 -27.23 -13.90
N THR A 496 9.78 -28.11 -12.90
CA THR A 496 10.35 -27.86 -11.57
C THR A 496 11.62 -28.69 -11.40
N LYS A 497 12.66 -28.16 -10.71
CA LYS A 497 13.89 -28.94 -10.50
C LYS A 497 13.68 -30.15 -9.57
N THR A 498 12.71 -30.05 -8.66
CA THR A 498 12.32 -31.13 -7.73
C THR A 498 10.84 -31.44 -7.86
N ASP A 499 10.07 -31.37 -6.77
CA ASP A 499 8.65 -31.77 -6.78
C ASP A 499 7.81 -30.68 -7.45
N GLY A 500 6.64 -31.02 -7.98
CA GLY A 500 5.66 -30.00 -8.38
C GLY A 500 5.13 -29.27 -7.15
N ILE A 501 4.49 -30.04 -6.27
CA ILE A 501 3.96 -29.59 -4.98
C ILE A 501 4.51 -30.49 -3.87
N LYS A 502 5.00 -29.89 -2.79
CA LYS A 502 5.43 -30.62 -1.58
C LYS A 502 4.68 -30.14 -0.35
N LEU A 503 4.22 -31.11 0.44
CA LEU A 503 3.63 -30.90 1.76
C LEU A 503 4.49 -31.64 2.81
N ASN A 504 4.96 -30.93 3.82
CA ASN A 504 5.80 -31.50 4.88
C ASN A 504 5.27 -31.13 6.28
N ALA A 505 4.83 -32.09 7.08
CA ALA A 505 4.21 -31.83 8.39
C ALA A 505 3.02 -30.85 8.27
N VAL A 506 2.20 -31.03 7.24
CA VAL A 506 1.00 -30.20 6.98
C VAL A 506 -0.25 -30.91 7.50
N LYS A 507 -1.14 -30.18 8.17
CA LYS A 507 -2.43 -30.69 8.65
C LYS A 507 -3.58 -30.04 7.88
N GLN A 508 -4.51 -30.81 7.35
CA GLN A 508 -5.66 -30.32 6.58
C GLN A 508 -5.21 -29.55 5.34
N ALA A 509 -5.04 -30.27 4.23
CA ALA A 509 -4.76 -29.64 2.95
C ALA A 509 -5.63 -30.22 1.83
N ASN A 510 -6.01 -29.38 0.87
CA ASN A 510 -6.76 -29.78 -0.30
C ASN A 510 -6.02 -29.30 -1.57
N ILE A 511 -5.54 -30.24 -2.38
CA ILE A 511 -4.92 -29.98 -3.67
C ILE A 511 -5.86 -30.51 -4.74
N ASN A 512 -6.53 -29.60 -5.43
CA ASN A 512 -7.66 -29.90 -6.29
C ASN A 512 -7.48 -29.34 -7.71
N ASN A 513 -7.62 -30.20 -8.72
CA ASN A 513 -7.66 -29.78 -10.12
C ASN A 513 -6.42 -28.98 -10.57
N VAL A 514 -5.22 -29.34 -10.09
CA VAL A 514 -3.96 -28.72 -10.53
C VAL A 514 -3.36 -29.53 -11.69
N SER A 515 -2.90 -28.83 -12.74
CA SER A 515 -2.12 -29.44 -13.82
C SER A 515 -0.63 -29.32 -13.52
N ILE A 516 0.06 -30.45 -13.37
CA ILE A 516 1.49 -30.53 -13.03
C ILE A 516 2.22 -31.24 -14.16
N GLN A 517 3.28 -30.63 -14.69
CA GLN A 517 4.03 -31.14 -15.84
C GLN A 517 5.55 -31.04 -15.61
N ASP A 518 6.30 -32.04 -16.08
CA ASP A 518 7.77 -31.99 -16.20
C ASP A 518 8.48 -31.74 -14.86
N THR A 519 8.11 -32.46 -13.80
CA THR A 519 8.76 -32.30 -12.49
C THR A 519 10.04 -33.12 -12.41
N GLY A 520 11.08 -32.59 -11.77
CA GLY A 520 12.35 -33.28 -11.61
C GLY A 520 12.23 -34.52 -10.73
N THR A 521 11.49 -34.44 -9.62
CA THR A 521 11.23 -35.57 -8.72
C THR A 521 9.76 -35.95 -8.78
N HIS A 522 8.98 -35.74 -7.71
CA HIS A 522 7.59 -36.17 -7.66
C HIS A 522 6.67 -35.13 -8.33
N GLY A 523 5.48 -35.55 -8.78
CA GLY A 523 4.43 -34.59 -9.13
C GLY A 523 3.91 -33.90 -7.86
N ILE A 524 3.44 -34.70 -6.91
CA ILE A 524 3.04 -34.27 -5.57
C ILE A 524 3.70 -35.18 -4.52
N MET A 525 4.27 -34.59 -3.47
CA MET A 525 4.86 -35.32 -2.34
C MET A 525 4.24 -34.90 -1.01
N THR A 526 3.87 -35.88 -0.17
CA THR A 526 3.57 -35.67 1.25
C THR A 526 4.61 -36.36 2.14
N HIS A 527 4.93 -35.72 3.26
CA HIS A 527 6.01 -36.17 4.14
C HIS A 527 5.88 -35.61 5.56
N GLY A 528 6.57 -36.22 6.53
CA GLY A 528 6.84 -35.62 7.84
C GLY A 528 5.63 -35.51 8.77
N GLY A 529 4.73 -36.50 8.77
CA GLY A 529 3.56 -36.51 9.66
C GLY A 529 2.42 -35.62 9.16
N CYS A 530 2.18 -35.62 7.85
CA CYS A 530 1.01 -34.96 7.28
C CYS A 530 -0.29 -35.63 7.75
N SER A 531 -1.40 -34.89 7.88
CA SER A 531 -2.71 -35.50 8.14
C SER A 531 -3.85 -34.71 7.52
N GLY A 532 -4.95 -35.38 7.13
CA GLY A 532 -6.09 -34.70 6.52
C GLY A 532 -5.78 -34.15 5.12
N ILE A 533 -5.01 -34.88 4.30
CA ILE A 533 -4.58 -34.42 2.97
C ILE A 533 -5.49 -34.98 1.89
N ASP A 534 -6.17 -34.10 1.17
CA ASP A 534 -7.04 -34.43 0.05
C ASP A 534 -6.37 -34.06 -1.27
N LEU A 535 -5.98 -35.07 -2.07
CA LEU A 535 -5.45 -34.88 -3.41
C LEU A 535 -6.51 -35.32 -4.43
N LYS A 536 -7.16 -34.35 -5.09
CA LYS A 536 -8.35 -34.60 -5.93
C LYS A 536 -8.21 -34.06 -7.35
N TYR A 537 -8.57 -34.85 -8.35
CA TYR A 537 -8.67 -34.42 -9.76
C TYR A 537 -7.40 -33.79 -10.35
N ASN A 538 -6.22 -34.07 -9.78
CA ASN A 538 -4.98 -33.49 -10.30
C ASN A 538 -4.52 -34.24 -11.54
N LYS A 539 -3.94 -33.51 -12.49
CA LYS A 539 -3.36 -34.08 -13.70
C LYS A 539 -1.85 -33.93 -13.65
N ILE A 540 -1.13 -35.04 -13.55
CA ILE A 540 0.33 -35.08 -13.46
C ILE A 540 0.88 -35.72 -14.73
N THR A 541 1.72 -35.00 -15.48
CA THR A 541 2.30 -35.47 -16.74
C THR A 541 3.82 -35.37 -16.69
N ASP A 542 4.51 -36.44 -17.09
CA ASP A 542 5.97 -36.53 -17.11
C ASP A 542 6.63 -36.16 -15.75
N PRO A 543 6.25 -36.78 -14.62
CA PRO A 543 7.02 -36.65 -13.37
C PRO A 543 8.36 -37.40 -13.49
N SER A 544 9.28 -37.20 -12.54
CA SER A 544 10.55 -37.92 -12.43
C SER A 544 11.59 -37.62 -13.53
N GLN A 545 11.70 -36.36 -13.98
CA GLN A 545 12.62 -35.97 -15.06
C GLN A 545 14.09 -35.75 -14.64
N SER A 546 14.40 -35.80 -13.34
CA SER A 546 15.78 -35.75 -12.83
C SER A 546 16.59 -36.97 -13.28
N SER A 547 17.89 -36.79 -13.52
CA SER A 547 18.82 -37.90 -13.81
C SER A 547 19.06 -38.81 -12.60
N ALA A 548 18.84 -38.32 -11.38
CA ALA A 548 19.30 -38.96 -10.13
C ALA A 548 18.45 -40.14 -9.61
N GLY A 549 17.31 -40.49 -10.21
CA GLY A 549 16.52 -41.62 -9.72
C GLY A 549 15.15 -41.82 -10.36
N GLY A 550 14.46 -42.88 -9.94
CA GLY A 550 13.05 -43.16 -10.26
C GLY A 550 12.15 -42.62 -9.15
N PHE A 551 11.41 -41.56 -9.46
CA PHE A 551 10.44 -40.91 -8.58
C PHE A 551 9.02 -41.19 -9.05
N ASP A 552 8.01 -40.83 -8.27
CA ASP A 552 6.60 -41.17 -8.54
C ASP A 552 5.77 -39.97 -8.98
N GLY A 553 4.61 -40.22 -9.61
CA GLY A 553 3.64 -39.15 -9.86
C GLY A 553 3.12 -38.54 -8.56
N ILE A 554 2.58 -39.36 -7.66
CA ILE A 554 2.24 -38.99 -6.29
C ILE A 554 3.00 -39.89 -5.33
N TYR A 555 3.69 -39.29 -4.36
CA TYR A 555 4.39 -40.01 -3.31
C TYR A 555 3.91 -39.58 -1.93
N MET A 556 3.33 -40.52 -1.17
CA MET A 556 2.82 -40.32 0.18
C MET A 556 3.64 -41.16 1.17
N SER A 557 4.25 -40.50 2.15
CA SER A 557 5.26 -41.12 3.02
C SER A 557 5.28 -40.54 4.44
N ASN A 558 6.12 -41.13 5.30
CA ASN A 558 6.48 -40.66 6.64
C ASN A 558 5.27 -40.24 7.46
N ASP A 559 4.49 -41.23 7.91
CA ASP A 559 3.36 -41.05 8.82
C ASP A 559 2.29 -40.08 8.30
N THR A 560 2.05 -40.08 6.98
CA THR A 560 0.87 -39.38 6.44
C THR A 560 -0.40 -40.15 6.81
N THR A 561 -1.37 -39.50 7.47
CA THR A 561 -2.62 -40.13 7.94
C THR A 561 -3.90 -39.45 7.47
N ASP A 562 -5.04 -40.15 7.58
CA ASP A 562 -6.39 -39.57 7.43
C ASP A 562 -6.57 -38.80 6.12
N SER A 563 -6.09 -39.37 5.01
CA SER A 563 -5.88 -38.66 3.75
C SER A 563 -6.56 -39.37 2.59
N SER A 564 -6.86 -38.64 1.51
CA SER A 564 -7.52 -39.17 0.33
C SER A 564 -6.80 -38.89 -0.99
N LEU A 565 -6.81 -39.88 -1.88
CA LEU A 565 -6.32 -39.83 -3.25
C LEU A 565 -7.51 -40.12 -4.18
N ILE A 566 -8.09 -39.10 -4.79
CA ILE A 566 -9.34 -39.25 -5.56
C ILE A 566 -9.20 -38.73 -6.98
N ALA A 567 -9.49 -39.59 -7.96
CA ALA A 567 -9.61 -39.22 -9.37
C ALA A 567 -8.39 -38.47 -9.96
N ASN A 568 -7.18 -38.75 -9.46
CA ASN A 568 -5.97 -38.17 -10.01
C ASN A 568 -5.58 -38.92 -11.30
N LYS A 569 -5.04 -38.19 -12.28
CA LYS A 569 -4.58 -38.74 -13.55
C LYS A 569 -3.09 -38.55 -13.71
N ILE A 570 -2.35 -39.65 -13.79
CA ILE A 570 -0.90 -39.64 -13.96
C ILE A 570 -0.54 -40.22 -15.32
N ARG A 571 0.29 -39.50 -16.08
CA ARG A 571 0.80 -39.92 -17.39
C ARG A 571 2.30 -39.69 -17.48
N SER A 572 2.98 -40.52 -18.24
CA SER A 572 4.37 -40.31 -18.62
C SER A 572 4.57 -40.75 -20.07
N SER A 573 5.17 -39.85 -20.84
CA SER A 573 5.59 -39.99 -22.23
C SER A 573 7.11 -39.85 -22.38
N LYS A 574 7.74 -39.10 -21.47
CA LYS A 574 9.20 -38.94 -21.33
C LYS A 574 9.73 -40.00 -20.38
N LYS A 575 10.63 -39.67 -19.44
CA LYS A 575 11.18 -40.65 -18.50
C LYS A 575 10.07 -41.30 -17.67
N ALA A 576 10.13 -42.63 -17.57
CA ALA A 576 9.19 -43.41 -16.76
C ALA A 576 9.39 -43.09 -15.27
N PRO A 577 8.33 -42.71 -14.51
CA PRO A 577 8.41 -42.70 -13.06
C PRO A 577 8.59 -44.13 -12.52
N ARG A 578 9.02 -44.24 -11.26
CA ARG A 578 9.00 -45.51 -10.52
C ARG A 578 7.58 -46.07 -10.47
N ARG A 579 6.62 -45.28 -9.97
CA ARG A 579 5.17 -45.56 -9.99
C ARG A 579 4.37 -44.32 -10.36
N GLY A 580 3.15 -44.49 -10.84
CA GLY A 580 2.20 -43.39 -10.93
C GLY A 580 1.79 -42.88 -9.55
N ILE A 581 1.45 -43.77 -8.62
CA ILE A 581 1.15 -43.47 -7.21
C ILE A 581 1.86 -44.48 -6.31
N TRP A 582 2.54 -43.97 -5.28
CA TRP A 582 3.09 -44.79 -4.20
C TRP A 582 2.73 -44.21 -2.83
N VAL A 583 2.03 -45.01 -2.02
CA VAL A 583 1.80 -44.78 -0.58
C VAL A 583 2.57 -45.83 0.21
N THR A 584 3.43 -45.39 1.13
CA THR A 584 4.29 -46.29 1.91
C THR A 584 3.54 -46.99 3.05
N GLU A 585 4.16 -48.03 3.60
CA GLU A 585 3.71 -48.75 4.79
C GLU A 585 3.69 -47.92 6.08
N THR A 586 4.40 -46.80 6.12
CA THR A 586 4.37 -45.85 7.23
C THR A 586 3.09 -45.00 7.25
N CYS A 587 2.26 -45.04 6.21
CA CYS A 587 1.03 -44.27 6.15
C CYS A 587 -0.15 -45.04 6.76
N ASP A 588 -1.17 -44.32 7.21
CA ASP A 588 -2.34 -44.91 7.84
C ASP A 588 -3.65 -44.21 7.45
N ASN A 589 -4.77 -44.92 7.49
CA ASN A 589 -6.10 -44.38 7.18
C ASN A 589 -6.16 -43.63 5.83
N ILE A 590 -5.79 -44.32 4.74
CA ILE A 590 -5.70 -43.73 3.40
C ILE A 590 -6.84 -44.24 2.52
N VAL A 591 -7.64 -43.31 2.00
CA VAL A 591 -8.72 -43.60 1.05
C VAL A 591 -8.25 -43.34 -0.37
N ALA A 592 -8.35 -44.33 -1.26
CA ALA A 592 -7.99 -44.16 -2.67
C ALA A 592 -9.11 -44.62 -3.61
N PHE A 593 -9.55 -43.70 -4.49
CA PHE A 593 -10.69 -43.94 -5.39
C PHE A 593 -10.46 -43.35 -6.78
N GLY A 594 -10.65 -44.15 -7.82
CA GLY A 594 -10.77 -43.68 -9.21
C GLY A 594 -9.48 -43.09 -9.81
N ASN A 595 -8.30 -43.40 -9.27
CA ASN A 595 -7.05 -42.86 -9.78
C ASN A 595 -6.61 -43.59 -11.05
N ASP A 596 -6.22 -42.81 -12.07
CA ASP A 596 -5.77 -43.32 -13.36
C ASP A 596 -4.25 -43.19 -13.46
N THR A 597 -3.54 -44.25 -13.07
CA THR A 597 -2.10 -44.35 -13.03
C THR A 597 -1.51 -45.06 -14.26
N ARG A 598 -2.24 -45.15 -15.37
CA ARG A 598 -1.75 -45.72 -16.65
C ARG A 598 -0.65 -44.86 -17.30
N CYS A 599 0.47 -44.75 -16.62
CA CYS A 599 1.72 -44.17 -17.09
C CYS A 599 2.73 -45.28 -17.37
N ARG A 600 3.71 -45.01 -18.24
CA ARG A 600 4.87 -45.88 -18.40
C ARG A 600 5.66 -45.87 -17.09
N ALA A 601 5.44 -46.85 -16.21
CA ALA A 601 6.15 -46.98 -14.94
C ALA A 601 7.33 -47.97 -15.07
N VAL A 602 8.39 -47.78 -14.27
CA VAL A 602 9.52 -48.71 -14.20
C VAL A 602 9.14 -49.98 -13.44
N GLU A 603 8.35 -49.82 -12.38
CA GLU A 603 7.82 -50.95 -11.61
C GLU A 603 6.59 -51.54 -12.30
N ALA A 604 6.38 -52.84 -12.10
CA ALA A 604 5.24 -53.55 -12.69
C ALA A 604 3.89 -53.02 -12.17
N ASP A 605 3.87 -52.47 -10.95
CA ASP A 605 2.71 -51.92 -10.28
C ASP A 605 2.72 -50.38 -10.31
N SER A 606 2.10 -49.78 -11.33
CA SER A 606 2.02 -48.30 -11.44
C SER A 606 1.23 -47.65 -10.29
N TYR A 607 0.35 -48.41 -9.64
CA TYR A 607 -0.36 -48.01 -8.43
C TYR A 607 0.03 -48.94 -7.27
N ARG A 608 0.53 -48.37 -6.17
CA ARG A 608 0.79 -49.11 -4.94
C ARG A 608 0.39 -48.31 -3.71
N ASN A 609 -0.50 -48.89 -2.91
CA ASN A 609 -0.84 -48.38 -1.59
C ASN A 609 -0.53 -49.41 -0.51
N SER A 610 0.46 -49.11 0.32
CA SER A 610 0.91 -49.99 1.41
C SER A 610 0.46 -49.54 2.80
N ALA A 611 -0.42 -48.53 2.92
CA ALA A 611 -0.91 -48.03 4.21
C ALA A 611 -1.62 -49.11 5.04
N THR A 612 -1.54 -48.99 6.38
CA THR A 612 -2.04 -50.00 7.34
C THR A 612 -3.58 -50.10 7.31
N ASN A 613 -4.31 -49.00 7.47
CA ASN A 613 -5.78 -48.95 7.38
C ASN A 613 -6.26 -48.32 6.06
N LYS A 614 -6.03 -48.97 4.92
CA LYS A 614 -6.45 -48.41 3.61
C LYS A 614 -7.86 -48.80 3.19
N ILE A 615 -8.55 -47.89 2.50
CA ILE A 615 -9.83 -48.16 1.79
C ILE A 615 -9.59 -47.93 0.30
N GLU A 616 -9.82 -48.97 -0.51
CA GLU A 616 -9.62 -48.93 -1.96
C GLU A 616 -10.81 -49.51 -2.71
N THR A 617 -11.04 -49.02 -3.93
CA THR A 617 -12.08 -49.53 -4.83
C THR A 617 -11.48 -49.97 -6.15
N SER A 618 -12.22 -50.76 -6.93
CA SER A 618 -11.82 -51.34 -8.22
C SER A 618 -11.53 -50.31 -9.34
N GLY A 619 -11.63 -49.01 -9.07
CA GLY A 619 -11.40 -47.93 -10.03
C GLY A 619 -9.98 -47.35 -10.07
N ASN A 620 -9.05 -47.86 -9.26
CA ASN A 620 -7.63 -47.47 -9.34
C ASN A 620 -6.92 -48.37 -10.36
N VAL A 621 -6.34 -47.79 -11.42
CA VAL A 621 -5.75 -48.53 -12.56
C VAL A 621 -4.32 -48.11 -12.82
#